data_AF-A0A5U8SWJ9-F1
#
_entry.id   AF-A0A5U8SWJ9-F1
#
_cell.length_a   1.000
_cell.length_b   1.000
_cell.length_c   1.000
_cell.angle_alpha   90.00
_cell.angle_beta   90.00
_cell.angle_gamma   90.00
#
_symmetry.space_group_name_H-M   'P 1'
#
loop_
_entity.id
_entity.type
_entity.pdbx_description
1 polymer ?
#
loop_
_entity_poly.entity_id
_entity_poly.type
_entity_poly.pdbx_seq_one_letter_code
_entity_poly.pdbx_strand_id
1 'polypeptide(L)' 'RFLIADEVTAQLDAHIQAQIWQVLIEESEKRPLGLVVFSHNKALLEKVCTSVWIAGEPEESLLSDVAV' A
#
# COMPACT_ATOMS: atom_id res chain seq x y z
N ARG A 1 16.70 -2.13 0.35
CA ARG A 1 16.32 -2.35 -1.07
C ARG A 1 14.82 -2.13 -1.15
N PHE A 2 14.31 -1.53 -2.22
CA PHE A 2 12.90 -1.17 -2.31
C PHE A 2 12.26 -1.71 -3.60
N LEU A 3 11.00 -2.07 -3.50
CA LEU A 3 10.09 -2.32 -4.62
C LEU A 3 9.13 -1.12 -4.69
N ILE A 4 9.02 -0.51 -5.87
CA ILE A 4 8.15 0.66 -6.09
C ILE A 4 6.99 0.20 -6.97
N ALA A 5 5.76 0.37 -6.46
CA ALA A 5 4.53 0.04 -7.13
C ALA A 5 3.71 1.32 -7.37
N ASP A 6 3.82 1.90 -8.55
CA ASP A 6 3.08 3.11 -8.96
C ASP A 6 1.85 2.75 -9.80
N GLU A 7 0.66 2.82 -9.19
CA GLU A 7 -0.63 2.52 -9.82
C GLU A 7 -0.67 1.18 -10.59
N VAL A 8 0.14 0.19 -10.18
CA VAL A 8 0.39 -1.06 -10.94
C VAL A 8 -0.83 -1.96 -11.09
N THR A 9 -1.86 -1.74 -10.29
CA THR A 9 -3.13 -2.49 -10.35
C THR A 9 -4.30 -1.63 -10.81
N ALA A 10 -4.03 -0.41 -11.31
CA ALA A 10 -5.07 0.44 -11.88
C ALA A 10 -5.76 -0.28 -13.05
N GLN A 11 -7.06 -0.03 -13.22
CA GLN A 11 -7.90 -0.59 -14.29
C GLN A 11 -8.14 -2.10 -14.26
N LEU A 12 -7.56 -2.84 -13.31
CA LEU A 12 -7.84 -4.26 -13.11
C LEU A 12 -9.11 -4.47 -12.28
N ASP A 13 -9.73 -5.65 -12.42
CA ASP A 13 -10.83 -6.04 -11.56
C ASP A 13 -10.34 -6.36 -10.13
N ALA A 14 -11.23 -6.18 -9.14
CA ALA A 14 -10.87 -6.32 -7.73
C ALA A 14 -10.30 -7.70 -7.35
N HIS A 15 -10.66 -8.77 -8.07
CA HIS A 15 -10.14 -10.10 -7.79
C HIS A 15 -8.67 -10.22 -8.20
N ILE A 16 -8.33 -9.76 -9.42
CA ILE A 16 -6.95 -9.75 -9.90
C ILE A 16 -6.08 -8.78 -9.10
N GLN A 17 -6.61 -7.62 -8.70
CA GLN A 17 -5.88 -6.70 -7.82
C GLN A 17 -5.44 -7.40 -6.53
N ALA A 18 -6.36 -8.11 -5.86
CA ALA A 18 -6.07 -8.80 -4.61
C ALA A 18 -4.98 -9.88 -4.79
N GLN A 19 -5.03 -10.64 -5.89
CA GLN A 19 -4.01 -11.66 -6.19
C GLN A 19 -2.63 -11.04 -6.39
N ILE A 20 -2.54 -9.93 -7.14
CA ILE A 20 -1.26 -9.24 -7.38
C ILE A 20 -0.69 -8.71 -6.07
N TRP A 21 -1.50 -8.04 -5.25
CA TRP A 21 -1.05 -7.48 -3.98
C TRP A 21 -0.57 -8.55 -3.01
N GLN A 22 -1.25 -9.70 -2.93
CA GLN A 22 -0.81 -10.83 -2.14
C GLN A 22 0.59 -11.28 -2.53
N VAL A 23 0.84 -11.46 -3.83
CA VAL A 23 2.16 -11.87 -4.34
C VAL A 23 3.24 -10.81 -4.06
N LEU A 24 2.94 -9.52 -4.25
CA LEU A 24 3.90 -8.44 -4.01
C LEU A 24 4.32 -8.35 -2.55
N ILE A 25 3.37 -8.50 -1.63
CA ILE A 25 3.62 -8.50 -0.19
C ILE A 25 4.51 -9.69 0.18
N GLU A 26 4.14 -10.91 -0.24
CA GLU A 26 4.94 -12.12 0.01
C GLU A 26 6.37 -12.01 -0.55
N GLU A 27 6.55 -11.47 -1.77
CA GLU A 27 7.87 -11.28 -2.34
C GLU A 27 8.69 -10.20 -1.60
N SER A 28 8.03 -9.18 -1.05
CA SER A 28 8.70 -8.16 -0.25
C SER A 28 9.27 -8.74 1.05
N GLU A 29 8.53 -9.65 1.70
CA GLU A 29 8.93 -10.35 2.91
C GLU A 29 10.06 -11.36 2.65
N LYS A 30 9.96 -12.14 1.55
CA LYS A 30 11.00 -13.11 1.16
C LYS A 30 12.33 -12.45 0.83
N ARG A 31 12.33 -11.22 0.28
CA ARG A 31 13.52 -10.55 -0.29
C ARG A 31 13.99 -9.32 0.51
N PRO A 32 13.76 -9.30 1.83
CA PRO A 32 13.65 -8.11 2.71
C PRO A 32 13.64 -6.77 1.95
N LEU A 33 12.56 -6.53 1.20
CA LEU A 33 12.35 -5.29 0.46
C LEU A 33 11.39 -4.39 1.24
N GLY A 34 11.68 -3.10 1.29
CA GLY A 34 10.63 -2.12 1.59
C GLY A 34 9.73 -1.96 0.37
N LEU A 35 8.41 -1.89 0.59
CA LEU A 35 7.43 -1.65 -0.46
C LEU A 35 6.98 -0.19 -0.42
N VAL A 36 7.12 0.53 -1.53
CA VAL A 36 6.61 1.90 -1.68
C VAL A 36 5.47 1.86 -2.70
N VAL A 37 4.27 2.23 -2.26
CA VAL A 37 3.06 2.15 -3.06
C VAL A 37 2.53 3.56 -3.34
N PHE A 38 2.22 3.84 -4.61
CA PHE A 38 1.47 5.02 -5.01
C PHE A 38 0.11 4.57 -5.55
N SER A 39 -0.96 5.12 -4.97
CA SER A 39 -2.31 4.93 -5.47
C SER A 39 -3.23 6.08 -5.06
N HIS A 40 -4.21 6.38 -5.89
CA HIS A 40 -5.34 7.25 -5.54
C HIS A 40 -6.43 6.52 -4.73
N ASN A 41 -6.32 5.21 -4.51
CA ASN A 41 -7.30 4.43 -3.75
C ASN A 41 -6.88 4.24 -2.28
N LYS A 42 -7.44 5.06 -1.38
CA LYS A 42 -7.17 4.99 0.07
C LYS A 42 -7.46 3.61 0.68
N ALA A 43 -8.59 2.99 0.32
CA ALA A 43 -8.97 1.69 0.85
C ALA A 43 -8.03 0.55 0.41
N LEU A 44 -7.32 0.71 -0.72
CA LEU A 44 -6.25 -0.18 -1.11
C LEU A 44 -5.00 0.06 -0.24
N LEU A 45 -4.58 1.32 -0.11
CA LEU A 45 -3.39 1.69 0.66
C LEU A 45 -3.47 1.23 2.12
N GLU A 46 -4.61 1.42 2.77
CA GLU A 46 -4.87 0.97 4.15
C GLU A 46 -4.76 -0.56 4.32
N LYS A 47 -5.00 -1.33 3.26
CA LYS A 47 -4.91 -2.80 3.31
C LYS A 47 -3.50 -3.34 3.07
N VAL A 48 -2.69 -2.63 2.28
CA VAL A 48 -1.40 -3.16 1.79
C VAL A 48 -0.19 -2.46 2.41
N CYS A 49 -0.36 -1.27 2.97
CA CYS A 49 0.74 -0.48 3.56
C CYS A 49 0.71 -0.54 5.08
N THR A 50 1.89 -0.57 5.70
CA THR A 50 2.04 -0.42 7.16
C THR A 50 1.75 1.02 7.62
N SER A 51 1.96 1.99 6.75
CA SER A 51 1.70 3.40 7.02
C SER A 51 1.31 4.09 5.72
N VAL A 52 0.37 5.04 5.80
CA VAL A 52 -0.13 5.79 4.65
C VAL A 52 0.14 7.26 4.88
N TRP A 53 0.65 7.94 3.86
CA TRP A 53 0.81 9.40 3.85
C TRP A 53 -0.04 9.98 2.74
N ILE A 54 -0.80 11.04 3.06
CA ILE A 54 -1.65 11.73 2.11
C ILE A 54 -1.14 13.16 1.94
N ALA A 55 -0.80 13.52 0.71
CA ALA A 55 -0.36 14.86 0.38
C ALA A 55 -1.45 15.90 0.69
N GLY A 56 -1.13 16.84 1.58
CA GLY A 56 -2.01 17.97 1.89
C GLY A 56 -3.03 17.73 3.00
N GLU A 57 -3.07 16.55 3.63
CA GLU A 57 -3.82 16.35 4.88
C GLU A 57 -2.94 16.70 6.10
N PRO A 58 -3.48 17.43 7.10
CA PRO A 58 -2.74 17.78 8.31
C PRO A 58 -2.40 16.53 9.13
N GLU A 59 -1.21 16.49 9.74
CA GLU A 59 -0.65 15.34 10.49
C GLU A 59 -1.52 14.86 11.68
N GLU A 60 -2.52 15.64 12.11
CA GLU A 60 -3.43 15.26 13.20
C GLU A 60 -4.35 14.07 12.86
N SER A 61 -4.52 13.69 11.59
CA SER A 61 -5.27 12.48 11.21
C SER A 61 -4.50 11.17 11.44
N LEU A 62 -3.18 11.22 11.62
CA LEU A 62 -2.34 10.04 11.80
C LEU A 62 -2.37 9.47 13.24
N LEU A 63 -2.93 10.21 14.19
CA LEU A 63 -3.08 9.77 15.60
C LEU A 63 -4.27 8.84 15.83
N SER A 64 -5.25 8.76 14.91
CA SER A 64 -6.38 7.81 15.03
C SER A 64 -6.06 6.40 14.54
N ASP A 65 -5.01 6.25 13.73
CA ASP A 65 -4.74 5.00 13.00
C ASP A 65 -3.70 4.12 13.71
N VAL A 66 -3.15 4.58 14.84
CA VAL A 66 -2.31 3.79 15.76
C VAL A 66 -3.07 3.54 17.06
N ALA A 67 -4.16 2.79 16.97
CA ALA A 67 -4.70 2.07 18.12
C ALA A 67 -4.02 0.69 18.15
N VAL A 68 -3.20 0.46 19.17
CA VAL A 68 -2.61 -0.85 19.51
C VAL A 68 -3.71 -1.85 19.83
#